data_AF-A0A517P8T6-F1
#
_entry.id   AF-A0A517P8T6-F1
#
_cell.length_a   1.000
_cell.length_b   1.000
_cell.length_c   1.000
_cell.angle_alpha   90.00
_cell.angle_beta   90.00
_cell.angle_gamma   90.00
#
_symmetry.space_group_name_H-M   'P 1'
#
loop_
_entity.id
_entity.type
_entity.pdbx_description
1 polymer ?
#
loop_
_entity_poly.entity_id
_entity_poly.type
_entity_poly.pdbx_seq_one_letter_code
_entity_poly.pdbx_strand_id
1 'polypeptide(L)'
;MGPSAAAPPAVPPDPDAALGDVCFVAFDLETTGCTAASDRTVEIGAVRFDLAGRELGTFEELVNPGRPIPANVIRVHGITDAHVVDAAPMAAVLPRFLDWIGESGAPPVLMAHNARFDMGFVGAGLHRAGLTAPAAPVIDTVRLSRRRMPTERSHSLKNCAARFGVTNDRAHRALSDARALMAVFLNLVQRPPAVRTVGQLDALCGCGPLRAEIATPRGGVTTGSSTGVGWPRRRRRYEPPPGDHAALTAAIATRTTVRIVYDGGTKGVAARSVTPRSLRRRGGELYLFAWCHTDAKEKQYRVDRIREVTTR
;
A
#
# COMPACT_ATOMS: atom_id res chain seq x y z
N MET A 1 -12.73 37.99 -2.82
CA MET A 1 -13.60 36.89 -2.34
C MET A 1 -12.99 35.60 -2.84
N GLY A 2 -12.29 34.85 -2.00
CA GLY A 2 -11.85 33.51 -2.36
C GLY A 2 -12.98 32.52 -2.09
N PRO A 3 -13.24 31.51 -2.92
CA PRO A 3 -14.09 30.39 -2.50
C PRO A 3 -13.33 29.69 -1.34
N SER A 4 -13.75 29.73 -0.08
CA SER A 4 -15.02 29.34 0.57
C SER A 4 -15.39 27.88 0.38
N ALA A 5 -15.41 27.19 1.53
CA ALA A 5 -15.87 25.83 1.83
C ALA A 5 -14.97 24.67 1.36
N ALA A 6 -14.22 24.12 2.33
CA ALA A 6 -13.78 22.73 2.27
C ALA A 6 -15.00 21.86 1.90
N ALA A 7 -14.85 20.99 0.90
CA ALA A 7 -15.88 20.02 0.53
C ALA A 7 -16.37 19.34 1.82
N PRO A 8 -17.69 19.24 2.07
CA PRO A 8 -18.20 18.59 3.25
C PRO A 8 -17.59 17.19 3.31
N PRO A 9 -17.09 16.74 4.48
CA PRO A 9 -16.52 15.41 4.59
C PRO A 9 -17.62 14.44 4.14
N ALA A 10 -17.33 13.62 3.13
CA ALA A 10 -18.25 12.60 2.66
C ALA A 10 -18.73 11.81 3.87
N VAL A 11 -19.99 12.03 4.27
CA VAL A 11 -20.64 11.33 5.38
C VAL A 11 -20.49 9.84 5.07
N PRO A 12 -19.98 8.98 5.97
CA PRO A 12 -19.86 7.57 5.64
C PRO A 12 -21.22 7.02 5.17
N PRO A 13 -21.27 6.20 4.12
CA PRO A 13 -22.50 5.56 3.69
C PRO A 13 -23.13 4.77 4.84
N ASP A 14 -24.45 4.71 4.86
CA ASP A 14 -25.20 3.93 5.84
C ASP A 14 -24.73 2.46 5.81
N PRO A 15 -24.29 1.86 6.93
CA PRO A 15 -23.85 0.46 6.97
C PRO A 15 -24.95 -0.53 6.54
N ASP A 16 -26.23 -0.16 6.65
CA ASP A 16 -27.36 -0.98 6.23
C ASP A 16 -27.74 -0.76 4.76
N ALA A 17 -27.20 0.27 4.09
CA ALA A 17 -27.43 0.49 2.66
C ALA A 17 -27.03 -0.73 1.83
N ALA A 18 -27.88 -1.10 0.88
CA ALA A 18 -27.56 -2.16 -0.06
C ALA A 18 -26.40 -1.72 -0.97
N LEU A 19 -25.54 -2.66 -1.37
CA LEU A 19 -24.44 -2.35 -2.28
C LEU A 19 -24.90 -1.80 -3.64
N GLY A 20 -26.16 -2.07 -4.03
CA GLY A 20 -26.74 -1.53 -5.27
C GLY A 20 -27.15 -0.06 -5.17
N ASP A 21 -27.28 0.49 -3.96
CA ASP A 21 -27.75 1.86 -3.71
C ASP A 21 -26.58 2.84 -3.49
N VAL A 22 -25.34 2.36 -3.57
CA VAL A 22 -24.12 3.16 -3.38
C VAL A 22 -23.24 3.15 -4.62
N CYS A 23 -22.42 4.19 -4.76
CA CYS A 23 -21.36 4.24 -5.75
C CYS A 23 -20.03 3.78 -5.15
N PHE A 24 -19.17 3.22 -5.98
CA PHE A 24 -17.83 2.81 -5.62
C PHE A 24 -16.81 3.69 -6.33
N VAL A 25 -15.66 3.92 -5.68
CA VAL A 25 -14.50 4.57 -6.31
C VAL A 25 -13.28 3.69 -6.09
N ALA A 26 -12.81 3.03 -7.15
CA ALA A 26 -11.52 2.36 -7.15
C ALA A 26 -10.44 3.38 -7.51
N PHE A 27 -9.37 3.43 -6.74
CA PHE A 27 -8.22 4.30 -7.02
C PHE A 27 -6.90 3.58 -6.79
N ASP A 28 -5.89 4.03 -7.52
CA ASP A 28 -4.51 3.54 -7.46
C ASP A 28 -3.55 4.73 -7.63
N LEU A 29 -2.34 4.60 -7.09
CA LEU A 29 -1.31 5.63 -7.13
C LEU A 29 0.01 5.09 -7.65
N GLU A 30 0.61 5.82 -8.59
CA GLU A 30 2.03 5.67 -8.89
C GLU A 30 2.86 6.65 -8.06
N THR A 31 4.04 6.22 -7.64
CA THR A 31 4.83 6.95 -6.62
C THR A 31 6.33 6.86 -6.91
N THR A 32 7.13 7.74 -6.34
CA THR A 32 8.60 7.71 -6.46
C THR A 32 9.27 6.63 -5.60
N GLY A 33 8.49 5.82 -4.87
CA GLY A 33 9.00 4.83 -3.91
C GLY A 33 7.92 4.34 -2.97
N CYS A 34 8.26 3.53 -1.96
CA CYS A 34 7.25 2.81 -1.18
C CYS A 34 6.92 3.41 0.20
N THR A 35 7.45 4.59 0.53
CA THR A 35 7.33 5.18 1.87
C THR A 35 6.70 6.56 1.82
N ALA A 36 5.41 6.67 2.11
CA ALA A 36 4.65 7.93 2.04
C ALA A 36 5.24 9.13 2.81
N ALA A 37 6.02 8.88 3.86
CA ALA A 37 6.71 9.91 4.62
C ALA A 37 7.85 10.60 3.82
N SER A 38 8.57 9.85 2.99
CA SER A 38 9.73 10.35 2.23
C SER A 38 9.47 10.45 0.73
N ASP A 39 8.64 9.59 0.18
CA ASP A 39 8.35 9.49 -1.25
C ASP A 39 7.15 10.37 -1.64
N ARG A 40 6.90 10.47 -2.95
CA ARG A 40 5.90 11.37 -3.53
C ARG A 40 5.05 10.62 -4.55
N THR A 41 3.80 11.02 -4.68
CA THR A 41 2.90 10.56 -5.75
C THR A 41 3.33 11.20 -7.06
N VAL A 42 3.25 10.43 -8.16
CA VAL A 42 3.51 10.88 -9.54
C VAL A 42 2.30 10.73 -10.46
N GLU A 43 1.30 9.93 -10.07
CA GLU A 43 0.03 9.79 -10.78
C GLU A 43 -1.07 9.40 -9.78
N ILE A 44 -2.28 9.90 -10.02
CA ILE A 44 -3.51 9.41 -9.40
C ILE A 44 -4.43 8.92 -10.52
N GLY A 45 -4.93 7.71 -10.38
CA GLY A 45 -5.95 7.16 -11.28
C GLY A 45 -7.11 6.62 -10.47
N ALA A 46 -8.34 6.93 -10.88
CA ALA A 46 -9.53 6.45 -10.23
C ALA A 46 -10.71 6.29 -11.21
N VAL A 47 -11.58 5.34 -10.90
CA VAL A 47 -12.83 5.08 -11.61
C VAL A 47 -13.97 5.02 -10.61
N ARG A 48 -15.03 5.78 -10.90
CA ARG A 48 -16.31 5.71 -10.18
C ARG A 48 -17.20 4.72 -10.93
N PHE A 49 -17.87 3.83 -10.22
CA PHE A 49 -18.71 2.80 -10.83
C PHE A 49 -19.85 2.34 -9.93
N ASP A 50 -20.84 1.66 -10.53
CA ASP A 50 -21.93 0.99 -9.82
C ASP A 50 -21.75 -0.53 -9.75
N LEU A 51 -22.62 -1.21 -9.01
CA LEU A 51 -22.53 -2.68 -8.84
C LEU A 51 -22.81 -3.47 -10.15
N ALA A 52 -23.41 -2.83 -11.16
CA ALA A 52 -23.58 -3.41 -12.50
C ALA A 52 -22.28 -3.33 -13.34
N GLY A 53 -21.26 -2.63 -12.84
CA GLY A 53 -19.97 -2.45 -13.49
C GLY A 53 -19.96 -1.32 -14.52
N ARG A 54 -20.95 -0.42 -14.50
CA ARG A 54 -20.95 0.76 -15.36
C ARG A 54 -19.99 1.80 -14.79
N GLU A 55 -19.07 2.30 -15.62
CA GLU A 55 -18.23 3.46 -15.27
C GLU A 55 -19.11 4.73 -15.25
N LEU A 56 -19.13 5.41 -14.11
CA LEU A 56 -19.85 6.66 -13.88
C LEU A 56 -18.94 7.89 -14.03
N GLY A 57 -17.64 7.67 -14.16
CA GLY A 57 -16.64 8.71 -14.37
C GLY A 57 -15.23 8.23 -14.05
N THR A 58 -14.23 8.97 -14.51
CA THR A 58 -12.82 8.71 -14.22
C THR A 58 -12.09 9.97 -13.80
N PHE A 59 -11.04 9.78 -13.00
CA PHE A 59 -10.06 10.80 -12.66
C PHE A 59 -8.68 10.25 -12.99
N GLU A 60 -7.90 10.95 -13.80
CA GLU A 60 -6.52 10.58 -14.12
C GLU A 60 -5.69 11.86 -14.20
N GLU A 61 -4.73 12.00 -13.29
CA GLU A 61 -3.83 13.15 -13.28
C GLU A 61 -2.41 12.74 -12.95
N LEU A 62 -1.46 13.22 -13.75
CA LEU A 62 -0.05 13.23 -13.39
C LEU A 62 0.21 14.27 -12.30
N VAL A 63 1.18 13.97 -11.44
CA VAL A 63 1.54 14.79 -10.30
C VAL A 63 3.02 15.12 -10.38
N ASN A 64 3.38 16.40 -10.30
CA ASN A 64 4.78 16.78 -10.14
C ASN A 64 5.23 16.44 -8.69
N PRO A 65 6.15 15.50 -8.50
CA PRO A 65 6.59 15.09 -7.17
C PRO A 65 7.53 16.11 -6.50
N GLY A 66 7.99 17.14 -7.23
CA GLY A 66 8.97 18.12 -6.76
C GLY A 66 10.36 17.51 -6.51
N ARG A 67 10.64 16.35 -7.11
CA ARG A 67 11.92 15.63 -6.98
C ARG A 67 12.14 14.68 -8.16
N PRO A 68 13.39 14.28 -8.45
CA PRO A 68 13.66 13.28 -9.47
C PRO A 68 13.00 11.93 -9.15
N ILE A 69 12.44 11.27 -10.17
CA ILE A 69 11.87 9.93 -10.06
C ILE A 69 13.01 8.89 -10.20
N PRO A 70 13.19 7.96 -9.23
CA PRO A 70 14.24 6.95 -9.33
C PRO A 70 14.08 6.04 -10.56
N ALA A 71 15.17 5.79 -11.29
CA ALA A 71 15.15 5.00 -12.52
C ALA A 71 14.56 3.59 -12.35
N ASN A 72 14.69 2.97 -11.18
CA ASN A 72 14.08 1.67 -10.90
C ASN A 72 12.55 1.72 -10.77
N VAL A 73 11.99 2.88 -10.47
CA VAL A 73 10.56 3.12 -10.33
C VAL A 73 9.96 3.54 -11.68
N ILE A 74 10.69 4.37 -12.46
CA ILE A 74 10.38 4.64 -13.88
C ILE A 74 10.24 3.33 -14.66
N ARG A 75 11.11 2.33 -14.43
CA ARG A 75 11.00 1.01 -15.09
C ARG A 75 9.72 0.22 -14.76
N VAL A 76 9.02 0.59 -13.69
CA VAL A 76 7.77 -0.05 -13.28
C VAL A 76 6.60 0.60 -14.00
N HIS A 77 6.40 1.90 -13.81
CA HIS A 77 5.20 2.61 -14.29
C HIS A 77 5.42 3.45 -15.57
N GLY A 78 6.65 3.59 -16.04
CA GLY A 78 6.98 4.29 -17.29
C GLY A 78 6.86 5.82 -17.24
N ILE A 79 6.62 6.41 -16.07
CA ILE A 79 6.48 7.86 -15.90
C ILE A 79 7.86 8.44 -15.65
N THR A 80 8.30 9.35 -16.53
CA THR A 80 9.61 9.99 -16.47
C THR A 80 9.50 11.39 -15.88
N ASP A 81 10.63 11.98 -15.47
CA ASP A 81 10.66 13.38 -15.00
C ASP A 81 10.09 14.34 -16.06
N ALA A 82 10.32 14.07 -17.35
CA ALA A 82 9.79 14.87 -18.45
C ALA A 82 8.26 14.81 -18.56
N HIS A 83 7.61 13.72 -18.12
CA HIS A 83 6.15 13.62 -18.12
C HIS A 83 5.51 14.49 -17.03
N VAL A 84 6.22 14.76 -15.93
CA VAL A 84 5.64 15.37 -14.73
C VAL A 84 6.19 16.76 -14.40
N VAL A 85 7.19 17.25 -15.15
CA VAL A 85 7.84 18.55 -14.87
C VAL A 85 6.85 19.71 -14.88
N ASP A 86 5.91 19.72 -15.82
CA ASP A 86 4.87 20.75 -15.95
C ASP A 86 3.53 20.36 -15.29
N ALA A 87 3.46 19.17 -14.68
CA ALA A 87 2.27 18.72 -13.99
C ALA A 87 2.01 19.51 -12.70
N ALA A 88 0.77 19.51 -12.24
CA ALA A 88 0.41 20.15 -10.98
C ALA A 88 1.05 19.41 -9.78
N PRO A 89 1.46 20.11 -8.71
CA PRO A 89 1.90 19.45 -7.49
C PRO A 89 0.71 18.79 -6.77
N MET A 90 1.00 17.79 -5.93
CA MET A 90 -0.02 17.04 -5.19
C MET A 90 -0.99 17.94 -4.39
N ALA A 91 -0.51 19.09 -3.88
CA ALA A 91 -1.34 20.04 -3.14
C ALA A 91 -2.46 20.68 -3.99
N ALA A 92 -2.29 20.76 -5.31
CA ALA A 92 -3.31 21.25 -6.25
C ALA A 92 -4.18 20.12 -6.82
N VAL A 93 -3.62 18.91 -6.96
CA VAL A 93 -4.34 17.73 -7.47
C VAL A 93 -5.31 17.16 -6.43
N LEU A 94 -4.93 17.15 -5.15
CA LEU A 94 -5.75 16.59 -4.07
C LEU A 94 -7.13 17.25 -3.92
N PRO A 95 -7.27 18.59 -3.92
CA PRO A 95 -8.59 19.22 -3.90
C PRO A 95 -9.47 18.74 -5.06
N ARG A 96 -8.94 18.73 -6.30
CA ARG A 96 -9.68 18.24 -7.47
C ARG A 96 -10.11 16.78 -7.34
N PHE A 97 -9.22 15.93 -6.82
CA PHE A 97 -9.54 14.53 -6.58
C PHE A 97 -10.63 14.35 -5.52
N LEU A 98 -10.58 15.11 -4.42
CA LEU A 98 -11.59 15.07 -3.37
C LEU A 98 -12.93 15.62 -3.82
N ASP A 99 -12.93 16.73 -4.55
CA ASP A 99 -14.14 17.33 -5.14
C ASP A 99 -14.78 16.34 -6.10
N TRP A 100 -13.98 15.75 -7.00
CA TRP A 100 -14.45 14.71 -7.89
C TRP A 100 -15.00 13.51 -7.13
N ILE A 101 -14.40 13.05 -6.03
CA ILE A 101 -14.99 11.97 -5.20
C ILE A 101 -16.39 12.37 -4.69
N GLY A 102 -16.59 13.64 -4.31
CA GLY A 102 -17.84 14.16 -3.75
C GLY A 102 -18.96 14.48 -4.75
N GLU A 103 -18.65 14.63 -6.04
CA GLU A 103 -19.61 15.08 -7.08
C GLU A 103 -20.84 14.17 -7.26
N SER A 104 -20.80 12.90 -6.83
CA SER A 104 -21.93 11.97 -7.01
C SER A 104 -23.17 12.34 -6.19
N GLY A 105 -23.09 13.26 -5.24
CA GLY A 105 -24.20 13.64 -4.36
C GLY A 105 -24.57 12.57 -3.31
N ALA A 106 -24.07 11.34 -3.45
CA ALA A 106 -24.10 10.27 -2.46
C ALA A 106 -22.67 9.90 -2.03
N PRO A 107 -22.45 9.50 -0.77
CA PRO A 107 -21.12 9.14 -0.29
C PRO A 107 -20.58 7.86 -0.95
N PRO A 108 -19.42 7.89 -1.59
CA PRO A 108 -18.87 6.70 -2.23
C PRO A 108 -18.19 5.78 -1.22
N VAL A 109 -18.18 4.49 -1.54
CA VAL A 109 -17.27 3.52 -0.93
C VAL A 109 -15.95 3.56 -1.69
N LEU A 110 -14.90 4.06 -1.04
CA LEU A 110 -13.56 4.10 -1.63
C LEU A 110 -12.90 2.72 -1.57
N MET A 111 -12.07 2.38 -2.54
CA MET A 111 -11.31 1.14 -2.52
C MET A 111 -9.95 1.25 -3.20
N ALA A 112 -9.00 0.49 -2.67
CA ALA A 112 -7.67 0.31 -3.22
C ALA A 112 -7.20 -1.13 -3.01
N HIS A 113 -6.18 -1.56 -3.74
CA HIS A 113 -5.64 -2.91 -3.63
C HIS A 113 -4.35 -2.88 -2.80
N ASN A 114 -4.40 -3.37 -1.54
CA ASN A 114 -3.41 -3.05 -0.50
C ASN A 114 -3.55 -1.59 -0.03
N ALA A 115 -4.80 -1.18 0.24
CA ALA A 115 -5.20 0.20 0.47
C ALA A 115 -4.36 1.01 1.47
N ARG A 116 -3.72 0.36 2.46
CA ARG A 116 -2.81 1.04 3.39
C ARG A 116 -1.69 1.81 2.67
N PHE A 117 -1.25 1.30 1.52
CA PHE A 117 -0.26 1.97 0.68
C PHE A 117 -0.81 3.30 0.16
N ASP A 118 -1.88 3.25 -0.63
CA ASP A 118 -2.48 4.40 -1.30
C ASP A 118 -3.00 5.43 -0.30
N MET A 119 -3.73 4.96 0.73
CA MET A 119 -4.20 5.80 1.84
C MET A 119 -3.04 6.52 2.54
N GLY A 120 -1.88 5.88 2.65
CA GLY A 120 -0.70 6.49 3.26
C GLY A 120 -0.18 7.67 2.43
N PHE A 121 -0.15 7.52 1.10
CA PHE A 121 0.30 8.59 0.20
C PHE A 121 -0.72 9.73 0.09
N VAL A 122 -2.01 9.41 -0.03
CA VAL A 122 -3.09 10.41 0.04
C VAL A 122 -3.02 11.15 1.39
N GLY A 123 -2.96 10.43 2.51
CA GLY A 123 -2.90 11.01 3.85
C GLY A 123 -1.69 11.90 4.07
N ALA A 124 -0.52 11.48 3.61
CA ALA A 124 0.68 12.31 3.68
C ALA A 124 0.60 13.54 2.76
N GLY A 125 -0.05 13.42 1.60
CA GLY A 125 -0.33 14.53 0.70
C GLY A 125 -1.28 15.56 1.34
N LEU A 126 -2.38 15.09 1.92
CA LEU A 126 -3.35 15.91 2.63
C LEU A 126 -2.69 16.66 3.79
N HIS A 127 -1.91 15.96 4.61
CA HIS A 127 -1.16 16.59 5.70
C HIS A 127 -0.21 17.68 5.19
N ARG A 128 0.56 17.42 4.13
CA ARG A 128 1.48 18.42 3.54
C ARG A 128 0.74 19.63 2.96
N ALA A 129 -0.47 19.42 2.46
CA ALA A 129 -1.30 20.47 1.87
C ALA A 129 -2.18 21.19 2.92
N GLY A 130 -2.18 20.77 4.18
CA GLY A 130 -3.07 21.32 5.21
C GLY A 130 -4.56 21.01 4.96
N LEU A 131 -4.85 19.92 4.26
CA LEU A 131 -6.21 19.50 3.89
C LEU A 131 -6.75 18.44 4.84
N THR A 132 -8.06 18.43 5.03
CA THR A 132 -8.77 17.39 5.79
C THR A 132 -9.10 16.20 4.90
N ALA A 133 -9.01 14.99 5.47
CA ALA A 133 -9.44 13.78 4.78
C ALA A 133 -10.98 13.63 4.82
N PRO A 134 -11.60 13.04 3.77
CA PRO A 134 -13.00 12.67 3.82
C PRO A 134 -13.21 11.53 4.83
N ALA A 135 -14.39 11.49 5.45
CA ALA A 135 -14.78 10.42 6.38
C ALA A 135 -15.22 9.12 5.67
N ALA A 136 -15.05 9.04 4.34
CA ALA A 136 -15.44 7.88 3.55
C ALA A 136 -14.61 6.64 3.94
N PRO A 137 -15.25 5.49 4.18
CA PRO A 137 -14.55 4.24 4.46
C PRO A 137 -13.77 3.78 3.24
N VAL A 138 -12.58 3.22 3.48
CA VAL A 138 -11.75 2.61 2.44
C VAL A 138 -11.75 1.11 2.58
N ILE A 139 -12.05 0.42 1.48
CA ILE A 139 -12.02 -1.03 1.36
C ILE A 139 -10.68 -1.48 0.78
N ASP A 140 -10.05 -2.49 1.39
CA ASP A 140 -8.85 -3.15 0.89
C ASP A 140 -9.20 -4.48 0.20
N THR A 141 -9.13 -4.50 -1.12
CA THR A 141 -9.50 -5.69 -1.90
C THR A 141 -8.53 -6.86 -1.74
N VAL A 142 -7.31 -6.65 -1.21
CA VAL A 142 -6.44 -7.78 -0.81
C VAL A 142 -7.06 -8.54 0.36
N ARG A 143 -7.64 -7.83 1.34
CA ARG A 143 -8.35 -8.47 2.47
C ARG A 143 -9.58 -9.21 1.96
N LEU A 144 -10.36 -8.58 1.09
CA LEU A 144 -11.52 -9.21 0.47
C LEU A 144 -11.13 -10.49 -0.28
N SER A 145 -10.11 -10.39 -1.14
CA SER A 145 -9.59 -11.50 -1.93
C SER A 145 -9.12 -12.67 -1.05
N ARG A 146 -8.40 -12.41 0.04
CA ARG A 146 -7.98 -13.44 1.02
C ARG A 146 -9.15 -14.13 1.70
N ARG A 147 -10.21 -13.40 2.05
CA ARG A 147 -11.41 -13.98 2.67
C ARG A 147 -12.24 -14.79 1.66
N ARG A 148 -12.30 -14.34 0.41
CA ARG A 148 -13.12 -14.95 -0.65
C ARG A 148 -12.44 -16.10 -1.38
N MET A 149 -11.11 -16.16 -1.34
CA MET A 149 -10.31 -17.18 -2.04
C MET A 149 -9.13 -17.63 -1.17
N PRO A 150 -9.36 -18.18 0.03
CA PRO A 150 -8.31 -18.41 1.04
C PRO A 150 -7.24 -19.43 0.64
N THR A 151 -7.51 -20.27 -0.36
CA THR A 151 -6.58 -21.29 -0.86
C THR A 151 -5.61 -20.76 -1.91
N GLU A 152 -5.79 -19.51 -2.36
CA GLU A 152 -4.97 -18.95 -3.43
C GLU A 152 -3.58 -18.54 -2.93
N ARG A 153 -2.56 -18.86 -3.74
CA ARG A 153 -1.16 -18.59 -3.36
C ARG A 153 -0.78 -17.12 -3.43
N SER A 154 -1.53 -16.33 -4.20
CA SER A 154 -1.26 -14.91 -4.41
C SER A 154 -2.56 -14.14 -4.58
N HIS A 155 -2.59 -12.97 -3.95
CA HIS A 155 -3.68 -12.01 -4.00
C HIS A 155 -3.22 -10.66 -4.56
N SER A 156 -2.16 -10.64 -5.38
CA SER A 156 -1.80 -9.43 -6.12
C SER A 156 -2.87 -9.11 -7.16
N LEU A 157 -3.02 -7.82 -7.50
CA LEU A 157 -4.02 -7.37 -8.46
C LEU A 157 -3.89 -8.13 -9.79
N LYS A 158 -2.67 -8.23 -10.33
CA LYS A 158 -2.34 -9.04 -11.51
C LYS A 158 -2.86 -10.47 -11.42
N ASN A 159 -2.63 -11.16 -10.30
CA ASN A 159 -3.00 -12.57 -10.18
C ASN A 159 -4.51 -12.74 -9.89
N CYS A 160 -5.16 -11.76 -9.27
CA CYS A 160 -6.61 -11.73 -9.15
C CYS A 160 -7.26 -11.47 -10.51
N ALA A 161 -6.80 -10.46 -11.25
CA ALA A 161 -7.27 -10.11 -12.58
C ALA A 161 -7.16 -11.29 -13.54
N ALA A 162 -5.98 -11.93 -13.61
CA ALA A 162 -5.76 -13.11 -14.45
C ALA A 162 -6.72 -14.26 -14.15
N ARG A 163 -7.06 -14.50 -12.87
CA ARG A 163 -8.00 -15.57 -12.48
C ARG A 163 -9.43 -15.29 -12.92
N PHE A 164 -9.82 -14.02 -12.98
CA PHE A 164 -11.16 -13.61 -13.39
C PHE A 164 -11.24 -13.28 -14.89
N GLY A 165 -10.17 -13.51 -15.66
CA GLY A 165 -10.13 -13.15 -17.08
C GLY A 165 -10.19 -11.64 -17.33
N VAL A 166 -9.78 -10.82 -16.35
CA VAL A 166 -9.76 -9.36 -16.46
C VAL A 166 -8.46 -8.95 -17.16
N THR A 167 -8.61 -8.26 -18.28
CA THR A 167 -7.49 -7.67 -19.02
C THR A 167 -7.04 -6.35 -18.37
N ASN A 168 -5.74 -6.11 -18.34
CA ASN A 168 -5.14 -4.85 -17.91
C ASN A 168 -4.02 -4.48 -18.89
N ASP A 169 -4.40 -3.74 -19.93
CA ASP A 169 -3.55 -3.47 -21.10
C ASP A 169 -2.37 -2.54 -20.79
N ARG A 170 -2.44 -1.79 -19.70
CA ARG A 170 -1.41 -0.84 -19.26
C ARG A 170 -1.13 -1.00 -17.77
N ALA A 171 -0.76 -2.20 -17.35
CA ALA A 171 -0.34 -2.45 -15.97
C ALA A 171 0.73 -1.44 -15.54
N HIS A 172 0.60 -0.93 -14.31
CA HIS A 172 1.42 0.17 -13.78
C HIS A 172 1.12 1.55 -14.41
N ARG A 173 -0.14 1.73 -14.82
CA ARG A 173 -0.76 3.04 -15.03
C ARG A 173 -1.95 3.11 -14.11
N ALA A 174 -2.03 4.17 -13.31
CA ALA A 174 -2.92 4.22 -12.17
C ALA A 174 -4.40 4.03 -12.57
N LEU A 175 -4.87 4.65 -13.66
CA LEU A 175 -6.26 4.48 -14.11
C LEU A 175 -6.54 3.05 -14.63
N SER A 176 -5.55 2.44 -15.30
CA SER A 176 -5.67 1.07 -15.80
C SER A 176 -5.75 0.07 -14.65
N ASP A 177 -4.93 0.26 -13.61
CA ASP A 177 -4.95 -0.55 -12.40
C ASP A 177 -6.23 -0.33 -11.58
N ALA A 178 -6.76 0.90 -11.52
CA ALA A 178 -8.06 1.19 -10.90
C ALA A 178 -9.23 0.48 -11.61
N ARG A 179 -9.22 0.41 -12.94
CA ARG A 179 -10.23 -0.37 -13.72
C ARG A 179 -10.10 -1.87 -13.50
N ALA A 180 -8.87 -2.39 -13.48
CA ALA A 180 -8.64 -3.80 -13.16
C ALA A 180 -9.13 -4.12 -11.75
N LEU A 181 -8.91 -3.21 -10.79
CA LEU A 181 -9.40 -3.31 -9.43
C LEU A 181 -10.93 -3.32 -9.36
N MET A 182 -11.62 -2.43 -10.09
CA MET A 182 -13.08 -2.43 -10.23
C MET A 182 -13.58 -3.81 -10.67
N ALA A 183 -13.04 -4.35 -11.77
CA ALA A 183 -13.47 -5.64 -12.30
C ALA A 183 -13.19 -6.82 -11.34
N VAL A 184 -12.02 -6.80 -10.67
CA VAL A 184 -11.69 -7.77 -9.62
C VAL A 184 -12.66 -7.67 -8.44
N PHE A 185 -12.99 -6.45 -8.01
CA PHE A 185 -13.93 -6.22 -6.92
C PHE A 185 -15.32 -6.79 -7.23
N LEU A 186 -15.88 -6.48 -8.41
CA LEU A 186 -17.19 -6.97 -8.83
C LEU A 186 -17.25 -8.50 -8.83
N ASN A 187 -16.19 -9.16 -9.30
CA ASN A 187 -16.06 -10.61 -9.21
C ASN A 187 -16.01 -11.12 -7.76
N LEU A 188 -15.30 -10.44 -6.87
CA LEU A 188 -15.13 -10.86 -5.48
C LEU A 188 -16.42 -10.72 -4.65
N VAL A 189 -17.18 -9.65 -4.83
CA VAL A 189 -18.38 -9.38 -4.02
C VAL A 189 -19.56 -10.29 -4.38
N GLN A 190 -19.61 -10.77 -5.62
CA GLN A 190 -20.62 -11.73 -6.08
C GLN A 190 -20.36 -13.16 -5.60
N ARG A 191 -19.16 -13.48 -5.08
CA ARG A 191 -18.84 -14.85 -4.62
C ARG A 191 -19.64 -15.22 -3.37
N PRO A 192 -20.22 -16.44 -3.31
CA PRO A 192 -20.93 -16.90 -2.12
C PRO A 192 -20.07 -16.94 -0.84
N PRO A 193 -20.63 -16.62 0.34
CA PRO A 193 -21.92 -15.95 0.52
C PRO A 193 -21.87 -14.49 0.05
N ALA A 194 -22.80 -14.06 -0.80
CA ALA A 194 -22.76 -12.72 -1.41
C ALA A 194 -22.75 -11.60 -0.34
N VAL A 195 -22.00 -10.53 -0.59
CA VAL A 195 -22.06 -9.29 0.22
C VAL A 195 -23.29 -8.50 -0.21
N ARG A 196 -24.12 -8.07 0.73
CA ARG A 196 -25.38 -7.37 0.45
C ARG A 196 -25.38 -5.92 0.89
N THR A 197 -24.73 -5.60 2.01
CA THR A 197 -24.71 -4.25 2.57
C THR A 197 -23.29 -3.69 2.69
N VAL A 198 -23.20 -2.37 2.83
CA VAL A 198 -21.93 -1.67 3.06
C VAL A 198 -21.26 -2.15 4.35
N GLY A 199 -22.01 -2.34 5.44
CA GLY A 199 -21.48 -2.81 6.72
C GLY A 199 -20.89 -4.22 6.64
N GLN A 200 -21.50 -5.11 5.85
CA GLN A 200 -20.91 -6.43 5.58
C GLN A 200 -19.59 -6.33 4.79
N LEU A 201 -19.53 -5.42 3.82
CA LEU A 201 -18.31 -5.18 3.06
C LEU A 201 -17.19 -4.63 3.96
N ASP A 202 -17.50 -3.65 4.80
CA ASP A 202 -16.54 -3.07 5.75
C ASP A 202 -16.05 -4.10 6.78
N ALA A 203 -16.93 -4.94 7.34
CA ALA A 203 -16.53 -6.01 8.25
C ALA A 203 -15.55 -7.03 7.61
N LEU A 204 -15.65 -7.23 6.29
CA LEU A 204 -14.75 -8.11 5.53
C LEU A 204 -13.41 -7.45 5.19
N CYS A 205 -13.42 -6.19 4.81
CA CYS A 205 -12.25 -5.59 4.18
C CYS A 205 -12.02 -4.10 4.46
N GLY A 206 -12.74 -3.53 5.42
CA GLY A 206 -12.57 -2.16 5.88
C GLY A 206 -11.16 -1.89 6.41
N CYS A 207 -10.67 -0.69 6.08
CA CYS A 207 -9.43 -0.10 6.61
C CYS A 207 -9.70 1.14 7.47
N GLY A 208 -10.96 1.48 7.71
CA GLY A 208 -11.35 2.77 8.26
C GLY A 208 -11.29 3.89 7.20
N PRO A 209 -11.52 5.14 7.62
CA PRO A 209 -11.54 6.27 6.70
C PRO A 209 -10.13 6.70 6.28
N LEU A 210 -10.05 7.50 5.21
CA LEU A 210 -8.85 8.28 4.91
C LEU A 210 -8.51 9.20 6.10
N ARG A 211 -7.22 9.39 6.35
CA ARG A 211 -6.72 10.22 7.45
C ARG A 211 -5.60 11.11 6.95
N ALA A 212 -5.64 12.39 7.32
CA ALA A 212 -4.53 13.32 7.10
C ALA A 212 -3.41 13.09 8.14
N GLU A 213 -2.95 11.84 8.24
CA GLU A 213 -1.89 11.44 9.15
C GLU A 213 -0.64 11.15 8.32
N ILE A 214 0.50 11.75 8.69
CA ILE A 214 1.77 11.17 8.29
C ILE A 214 1.85 9.84 9.02
N ALA A 215 1.94 8.73 8.28
CA ALA A 215 2.27 7.44 8.88
C ALA A 215 3.60 7.61 9.63
N THR A 216 3.53 7.84 10.94
CA THR A 216 4.70 7.91 11.79
C THR A 216 5.39 6.55 11.69
N PRO A 217 6.71 6.49 11.55
CA PRO A 217 7.41 5.30 12.00
C PRO A 217 6.97 5.12 13.46
N ARG A 218 6.35 3.98 13.81
CA ARG A 218 6.01 3.70 15.22
C ARG A 218 7.25 3.96 16.06
N GLY A 219 7.21 5.02 16.86
CA GLY A 219 8.37 5.61 17.51
C GLY A 219 8.04 7.00 18.02
N GLY A 220 7.06 7.09 18.91
CA GLY A 220 6.71 8.33 19.60
C GLY A 220 5.89 7.97 20.83
N VAL A 221 6.50 8.06 22.01
CA VAL A 221 5.83 7.95 23.29
C VAL A 221 4.91 9.15 23.43
N THR A 222 3.60 8.94 23.40
CA THR A 222 2.64 9.91 23.94
C THR A 222 2.39 9.53 25.40
N THR A 223 2.97 10.29 26.31
CA THR A 223 2.52 10.34 27.71
C THR A 223 1.11 10.90 27.75
N GLY A 224 0.14 10.06 28.11
CA GLY A 224 -1.25 10.46 28.27
C GLY A 224 -2.01 9.34 28.96
N SER A 225 -2.14 9.46 30.28
CA SER A 225 -2.87 8.58 31.17
C SER A 225 -4.38 8.66 30.92
N SER A 226 -5.05 7.51 30.80
CA SER A 226 -6.26 7.18 31.58
C SER A 226 -6.84 5.82 31.17
N THR A 227 -6.73 4.88 32.11
CA THR A 227 -7.77 3.91 32.55
C THR A 227 -8.69 3.24 31.51
N GLY A 228 -8.64 1.90 31.45
CA GLY A 228 -9.83 1.12 31.03
C GLY A 228 -9.59 -0.27 30.43
N VAL A 229 -9.38 -1.25 31.31
CA VAL A 229 -9.79 -2.68 31.22
C VAL A 229 -9.49 -3.47 29.93
N GLY A 230 -8.50 -4.38 30.05
CA GLY A 230 -8.02 -5.24 28.97
C GLY A 230 -8.80 -6.55 28.78
N TRP A 231 -8.67 -7.10 27.57
CA TRP A 231 -8.95 -8.51 27.24
C TRP A 231 -7.64 -9.21 26.83
N PRO A 232 -7.45 -10.50 27.17
CA PRO A 232 -6.13 -11.13 27.18
C PRO A 232 -5.65 -11.49 25.78
N ARG A 233 -4.58 -10.84 25.33
CA ARG A 233 -3.79 -11.30 24.17
C ARG A 233 -2.92 -12.47 24.60
N ARG A 234 -3.29 -13.69 24.21
CA ARG A 234 -2.33 -14.81 24.18
C ARG A 234 -1.23 -14.47 23.17
N ARG A 235 -0.15 -13.85 23.66
CA ARG A 235 1.12 -13.72 22.95
C ARG A 235 1.72 -15.12 22.86
N ARG A 236 1.80 -15.66 21.64
CA ARG A 236 2.76 -16.74 21.37
C ARG A 236 4.14 -16.13 21.60
N ARG A 237 4.80 -16.56 22.68
CA ARG A 237 6.15 -16.12 23.05
C ARG A 237 7.07 -16.44 21.86
N TYR A 238 7.65 -15.40 21.29
CA TYR A 238 8.77 -15.52 20.36
C TYR A 238 10.00 -15.85 21.19
N GLU A 239 10.65 -16.96 20.91
CA GLU A 239 12.01 -17.23 21.39
C GLU A 239 12.99 -16.79 20.30
N PRO A 240 13.93 -15.88 20.59
CA PRO A 240 14.98 -15.54 19.65
C PRO A 240 15.91 -16.75 19.46
N PRO A 241 16.32 -17.08 18.22
CA PRO A 241 17.40 -18.04 18.03
C PRO A 241 18.71 -17.45 18.58
N PRO A 242 19.58 -18.28 19.20
CA PRO A 242 20.87 -17.85 19.69
C PRO A 242 21.82 -17.64 18.51
N GLY A 243 22.55 -16.53 18.48
CA GLY A 243 23.57 -16.31 17.45
C GLY A 243 24.23 -14.95 17.55
N ASP A 244 25.44 -14.93 18.07
CA ASP A 244 26.32 -13.78 18.06
C ASP A 244 26.57 -13.33 16.60
N HIS A 245 26.29 -12.06 16.28
CA HIS A 245 26.46 -11.50 14.94
C HIS A 245 27.89 -11.01 14.69
N ALA A 246 28.84 -11.33 15.57
CA ALA A 246 30.25 -10.95 15.46
C ALA A 246 30.83 -11.20 14.06
N ALA A 247 30.50 -12.34 13.42
CA ALA A 247 30.97 -12.67 12.08
C ALA A 247 30.46 -11.69 11.00
N LEU A 248 29.22 -11.24 11.08
CA LEU A 248 28.67 -10.24 10.15
C LEU A 248 29.27 -8.86 10.41
N THR A 249 29.44 -8.48 11.67
CA THR A 249 30.08 -7.21 12.06
C THR A 249 31.53 -7.16 11.58
N ALA A 250 32.30 -8.24 11.78
CA ALA A 250 33.66 -8.35 11.28
C ALA A 250 33.71 -8.26 9.75
N ALA A 251 32.85 -9.00 9.05
CA ALA A 251 32.79 -8.97 7.59
C ALA A 251 32.36 -7.60 7.02
N ILE A 252 31.53 -6.83 7.74
CA ILE A 252 31.21 -5.44 7.37
C ILE A 252 32.44 -4.55 7.49
N ALA A 253 33.18 -4.67 8.60
CA ALA A 253 34.36 -3.86 8.86
C ALA A 253 35.46 -4.10 7.81
N THR A 254 35.66 -5.36 7.42
CA THR A 254 36.70 -5.74 6.44
C THR A 254 36.20 -5.78 5.00
N ARG A 255 34.90 -5.54 4.76
CA ARG A 255 34.22 -5.72 3.46
C ARG A 255 34.45 -7.11 2.84
N THR A 256 34.61 -8.13 3.67
CA THR A 256 34.86 -9.51 3.22
C THR A 256 33.56 -10.15 2.73
N THR A 257 33.64 -10.85 1.60
CA THR A 257 32.51 -11.65 1.10
C THR A 257 32.32 -12.89 1.97
N VAL A 258 31.09 -13.10 2.44
CA VAL A 258 30.71 -14.26 3.28
C VAL A 258 29.63 -15.09 2.58
N ARG A 259 29.58 -16.37 2.93
CA ARG A 259 28.46 -17.24 2.55
C ARG A 259 27.44 -17.24 3.69
N ILE A 260 26.18 -16.94 3.36
CA ILE A 260 25.07 -17.06 4.30
C ILE A 260 24.12 -18.17 3.86
N VAL A 261 23.59 -18.95 4.80
CA VAL A 261 22.44 -19.84 4.56
C VAL A 261 21.18 -19.09 4.98
N TYR A 262 20.39 -18.65 4.01
CA TYR A 262 19.25 -17.76 4.24
C TYR A 262 17.92 -18.46 4.03
N ASP A 263 17.03 -18.36 5.03
CA ASP A 263 15.65 -18.80 4.93
C ASP A 263 14.77 -17.70 4.29
N GLY A 264 14.46 -17.90 3.00
CA GLY A 264 13.59 -17.00 2.24
C GLY A 264 12.10 -17.16 2.54
N GLY A 265 11.71 -17.96 3.53
CA GLY A 265 10.32 -18.34 3.78
C GLY A 265 9.78 -19.17 2.62
N THR A 266 8.87 -18.60 1.83
CA THR A 266 8.24 -19.29 0.69
C THR A 266 9.21 -19.65 -0.43
N LYS A 267 10.37 -18.99 -0.50
CA LYS A 267 11.44 -19.30 -1.48
C LYS A 267 12.38 -20.41 -1.01
N GLY A 268 12.13 -20.98 0.18
CA GLY A 268 12.96 -22.00 0.78
C GLY A 268 14.30 -21.47 1.30
N VAL A 269 15.08 -22.41 1.83
CA VAL A 269 16.42 -22.15 2.37
C VAL A 269 17.43 -22.23 1.24
N ALA A 270 18.26 -21.20 1.08
CA ALA A 270 19.28 -21.18 0.04
C ALA A 270 20.56 -20.48 0.53
N ALA A 271 21.71 -21.02 0.10
CA ALA A 271 22.99 -20.36 0.33
C ALA A 271 23.17 -19.16 -0.61
N ARG A 272 23.72 -18.06 -0.11
CA ARG A 272 24.00 -16.84 -0.86
C ARG A 272 25.42 -16.39 -0.59
N SER A 273 26.13 -16.00 -1.64
CA SER A 273 27.40 -15.26 -1.52
C SER A 273 27.09 -13.78 -1.45
N VAL A 274 27.47 -13.12 -0.35
CA VAL A 274 27.14 -11.72 -0.10
C VAL A 274 28.34 -10.95 0.43
N THR A 275 28.49 -9.68 0.05
CA THR A 275 29.42 -8.73 0.71
C THR A 275 28.61 -7.82 1.63
N PRO A 276 28.67 -8.05 2.96
CA PRO A 276 28.00 -7.23 3.96
C PRO A 276 28.44 -5.76 3.89
N ARG A 277 27.48 -4.84 4.06
CA ARG A 277 27.75 -3.39 4.10
C ARG A 277 27.30 -2.73 5.38
N SER A 278 26.13 -3.08 5.89
CA SER A 278 25.65 -2.54 7.17
C SER A 278 24.57 -3.41 7.80
N LEU A 279 24.43 -3.29 9.12
CA LEU A 279 23.30 -3.80 9.89
C LEU A 279 22.40 -2.64 10.29
N ARG A 280 21.09 -2.75 10.05
CA ARG A 280 20.11 -1.71 10.43
C ARG A 280 18.87 -2.33 11.03
N ARG A 281 18.28 -1.67 12.04
CA ARG A 281 17.01 -2.09 12.64
C ARG A 281 15.82 -1.44 11.93
N ARG A 282 14.77 -2.21 11.66
CA ARG A 282 13.49 -1.70 11.12
C ARG A 282 12.32 -2.46 11.75
N GLY A 283 11.49 -1.75 12.51
CA GLY A 283 10.30 -2.33 13.15
C GLY A 283 10.62 -3.41 14.20
N GLY A 284 11.70 -3.23 14.97
CA GLY A 284 12.19 -4.18 15.99
C GLY A 284 13.12 -5.27 15.44
N GLU A 285 13.12 -5.50 14.13
CA GLU A 285 13.88 -6.55 13.47
C GLU A 285 15.23 -6.03 12.95
N LEU A 286 16.25 -6.88 12.95
CA LEU A 286 17.59 -6.55 12.44
C LEU A 286 17.74 -7.03 10.99
N TYR A 287 18.27 -6.17 10.12
CA TYR A 287 18.51 -6.46 8.70
C TYR A 287 19.97 -6.27 8.33
N LEU A 288 20.51 -7.22 7.56
CA LEU A 288 21.79 -7.13 6.86
C LEU A 288 21.56 -6.57 5.46
N PHE A 289 22.19 -5.42 5.18
CA PHE A 289 22.29 -4.85 3.84
C PHE A 289 23.59 -5.31 3.22
N ALA A 290 23.50 -5.98 2.07
CA ALA A 290 24.66 -6.59 1.42
C ALA A 290 24.53 -6.59 -0.11
N TRP A 291 25.65 -6.55 -0.80
CA TRP A 291 25.70 -6.88 -2.22
C TRP A 291 25.57 -8.40 -2.38
N CYS A 292 24.56 -8.87 -3.12
CA CYS A 292 24.40 -10.28 -3.42
C CYS A 292 25.08 -10.60 -4.75
N HIS A 293 26.13 -11.43 -4.69
CA HIS A 293 26.87 -11.85 -5.89
C HIS A 293 26.06 -12.81 -6.76
N THR A 294 25.17 -13.61 -6.16
CA THR A 294 24.30 -14.53 -6.91
C THR A 294 23.30 -13.79 -7.80
N ASP A 295 22.74 -12.68 -7.31
CA ASP A 295 21.72 -11.91 -8.03
C ASP A 295 22.28 -10.62 -8.65
N ALA A 296 23.60 -10.38 -8.53
CA ALA A 296 24.31 -9.18 -8.95
C ALA A 296 23.61 -7.85 -8.55
N LYS A 297 23.12 -7.76 -7.31
CA LYS A 297 22.39 -6.58 -6.82
C LYS A 297 22.45 -6.40 -5.32
N GLU A 298 22.14 -5.20 -4.85
CA GLU A 298 21.92 -4.93 -3.43
C GLU A 298 20.64 -5.58 -2.92
N LYS A 299 20.75 -6.25 -1.77
CA LYS A 299 19.62 -6.91 -1.11
C LYS A 299 19.69 -6.70 0.40
N GLN A 300 18.52 -6.83 1.02
CA GLN A 300 18.37 -6.86 2.46
C GLN A 300 17.99 -8.29 2.91
N TYR A 301 18.60 -8.74 4.00
CA TYR A 301 18.37 -10.03 4.61
C TYR A 301 17.97 -9.83 6.06
N ARG A 302 16.81 -10.38 6.45
CA ARG A 302 16.42 -10.45 7.86
C ARG A 302 17.43 -11.31 8.63
N VAL A 303 18.10 -10.74 9.63
CA VAL A 303 19.21 -11.43 10.31
C VAL A 303 18.71 -12.64 11.09
N ASP A 304 17.50 -12.58 11.66
CA ASP A 304 16.84 -13.69 12.33
C ASP A 304 16.49 -14.87 11.40
N ARG A 305 16.64 -14.69 10.08
CA ARG A 305 16.46 -15.74 9.07
C ARG A 305 17.77 -16.22 8.44
N ILE A 306 18.90 -15.71 8.89
CA ILE A 306 20.22 -16.23 8.52
C ILE A 306 20.51 -17.38 9.47
N ARG A 307 20.52 -18.60 8.93
CA ARG A 307 20.73 -19.83 9.72
C ARG A 307 22.21 -20.04 10.02
N GLU A 308 23.08 -19.69 9.06
CA GLU A 308 24.52 -19.88 9.16
C GLU A 308 25.25 -18.75 8.43
N VAL A 309 26.43 -18.38 8.94
CA VAL A 309 27.38 -17.47 8.30
C VAL A 309 28.74 -18.15 8.28
N THR A 310 29.32 -18.31 7.09
CA THR A 310 30.67 -18.85 6.92
C THR A 310 31.52 -17.79 6.25
N THR A 311 32.56 -17.32 6.95
CA THR A 311 33.64 -16.54 6.36
C THR A 311 34.50 -17.50 5.54
N ARG A 312 34.74 -17.16 4.27
CA ARG A 312 35.81 -17.81 3.50
C ARG A 312 37.13 -17.14 3.81
#